data_AF-A0A6L8RU25-F1
#
_entry.id   AF-A0A6L8RU25-F1
#
_cell.length_a   1.000
_cell.length_b   1.000
_cell.length_c   1.000
_cell.angle_alpha   90.00
_cell.angle_beta   90.00
_cell.angle_gamma   90.00
#
_symmetry.space_group_name_H-M   'P 1'
#
loop_
_entity.id
_entity.type
_entity.pdbx_description
1 polymer ?
#
loop_
_entity_poly.entity_id
_entity_poly.type
_entity_poly.pdbx_seq_one_letter_code
_entity_poly.pdbx_strand_id
1 'polypeptide(L)'
;MNRKRFVCLALAGVLAFAGLVGCGKEEEPPDFSGYSKIAELATIKCVYHNVAEIYNDGTNMLFGINVGYKKAWFEYDGTMQLGVDVSKVRIEGPDENNVVTIVIPQAQVLGVPDADESTFSDVYSDTGLLTSITSVDQAEAYAAAQDKMRESAEGNEMLMREARDRAEMLLRQYVEGVGKKLGAEYEIRVTDAQ
;
A
#
# COMPACT_ATOMS: atom_id res chain seq x y z
N MET A 1 58.77 68.71 8.08
CA MET A 1 57.36 68.85 8.53
C MET A 1 56.47 68.27 7.42
N ASN A 2 55.71 67.18 7.50
CA ASN A 2 55.41 66.17 8.53
C ASN A 2 55.07 64.83 7.83
N ARG A 3 56.02 63.89 7.83
CA ARG A 3 55.94 62.53 7.26
C ARG A 3 55.18 61.56 8.18
N LYS A 4 54.06 62.02 8.76
CA LYS A 4 53.27 61.26 9.75
C LYS A 4 51.77 61.16 9.46
N ARG A 5 51.27 61.75 8.37
CA ARG A 5 49.83 61.72 8.03
C ARG A 5 49.42 60.71 6.94
N PHE A 6 50.36 60.10 6.23
CA PHE A 6 50.06 59.14 5.16
C PHE A 6 50.10 57.66 5.59
N VAL A 7 50.49 57.37 6.82
CA VAL A 7 50.62 55.97 7.30
C VAL A 7 49.26 55.39 7.74
N CYS A 8 48.24 56.21 8.00
CA CYS A 8 46.94 55.71 8.46
C CYS A 8 45.93 55.36 7.34
N LEU A 9 46.19 55.72 6.07
CA LEU A 9 45.26 55.41 4.98
C LEU A 9 45.59 54.11 4.21
N ALA A 10 46.77 53.52 4.42
CA ALA A 10 47.14 52.28 3.74
C ALA A 10 46.71 51.01 4.50
N LEU A 11 46.22 51.12 5.74
CA LEU A 11 45.76 49.96 6.53
C LEU A 11 44.25 49.68 6.43
N ALA A 12 43.47 50.53 5.77
CA ALA A 12 42.02 50.32 5.61
C ALA A 12 41.65 49.59 4.30
N GLY A 13 42.61 49.36 3.39
CA GLY A 13 42.34 48.80 2.07
C GLY A 13 42.49 47.28 1.91
N VAL A 14 43.04 46.58 2.92
CA VAL A 14 43.36 45.13 2.81
C VAL A 14 42.36 44.24 3.57
N LEU A 15 41.50 44.81 4.40
CA LEU A 15 40.50 44.06 5.17
C LEU A 15 39.17 43.81 4.43
N ALA A 16 39.02 44.27 3.18
CA ALA A 16 37.76 44.17 2.43
C ALA A 16 37.64 42.95 1.51
N PHE A 17 38.68 42.11 1.37
CA PHE A 17 38.68 41.01 0.39
C PHE A 17 38.72 39.59 0.98
N ALA A 18 38.65 39.42 2.31
CA ALA A 18 38.71 38.12 2.97
C ALA A 18 37.33 37.56 3.42
N GLY A 19 36.22 38.16 2.97
CA GLY A 19 34.87 37.88 3.49
C GLY A 19 33.96 37.00 2.62
N LEU A 20 34.44 36.43 1.52
CA LEU A 20 33.64 35.61 0.61
C LEU A 20 34.26 34.24 0.38
N VAL A 21 34.71 33.57 1.44
CA VAL A 21 34.63 32.11 1.46
C VAL A 21 33.25 31.81 2.02
N GLY A 22 32.25 31.89 1.15
CA GLY A 22 30.98 31.26 1.43
C GLY A 22 31.30 29.80 1.71
N CYS A 23 31.08 29.34 2.95
CA CYS A 23 30.88 27.92 3.19
C CYS A 23 29.71 27.52 2.31
N GLY A 24 30.01 27.05 1.09
CA GLY A 24 29.11 26.17 0.39
C GLY A 24 28.90 25.01 1.34
N LYS A 25 27.78 25.00 2.05
CA LYS A 25 27.26 23.74 2.57
C LYS A 25 27.13 22.89 1.31
N GLU A 26 27.93 21.84 1.20
CA GLU A 26 27.61 20.77 0.28
C GLU A 26 26.16 20.41 0.59
N GLU A 27 25.27 20.63 -0.38
CA GLU A 27 23.87 20.26 -0.24
C GLU A 27 23.85 18.74 -0.06
N GLU A 28 23.52 18.29 1.14
CA GLU A 28 23.34 16.87 1.38
C GLU A 28 22.26 16.36 0.43
N PRO A 29 22.48 15.20 -0.23
CA PRO A 29 21.49 14.65 -1.13
C PRO A 29 20.17 14.43 -0.38
N PRO A 30 19.02 14.61 -1.04
CA PRO A 30 17.72 14.45 -0.39
C PRO A 30 17.56 13.04 0.18
N ASP A 31 17.01 12.96 1.38
CA ASP A 31 16.67 11.70 2.02
C ASP A 31 15.25 11.25 1.66
N PHE A 32 15.16 10.24 0.80
CA PHE A 32 13.90 9.61 0.41
C PHE A 32 13.58 8.32 1.19
N SER A 33 14.35 7.95 2.21
CA SER A 33 14.22 6.67 2.92
C SER A 33 12.83 6.42 3.56
N GLY A 34 12.00 7.46 3.71
CA GLY A 34 10.63 7.37 4.23
C GLY A 34 9.61 6.81 3.24
N TYR A 35 9.97 6.51 2.00
CA TYR A 35 9.03 6.06 0.95
C TYR A 35 8.27 4.79 1.34
N SER A 36 8.87 3.89 2.13
CA SER A 36 8.24 2.62 2.52
C SER A 36 6.94 2.84 3.30
N LYS A 37 6.97 3.74 4.28
CA LYS A 37 5.78 4.12 5.07
C LYS A 37 4.71 4.76 4.20
N ILE A 38 5.11 5.54 3.19
CA ILE A 38 4.17 6.16 2.26
C ILE A 38 3.49 5.11 1.39
N ALA A 39 4.24 4.14 0.87
CA ALA A 39 3.69 3.03 0.10
C ALA A 39 2.79 2.12 0.95
N GLU A 40 3.13 1.88 2.22
CA GLU A 40 2.25 1.17 3.17
C GLU A 40 0.94 1.93 3.42
N LEU A 41 1.01 3.26 3.64
CA LEU A 41 -0.18 4.12 3.81
C LEU A 41 -1.03 4.25 2.56
N ALA A 42 -0.47 3.95 1.38
CA ALA A 42 -1.19 3.94 0.13
C ALA A 42 -2.11 2.72 -0.02
N THR A 43 -1.97 1.70 0.85
CA THR A 43 -2.81 0.51 0.85
C THR A 43 -4.29 0.87 0.95
N ILE A 44 -5.09 0.28 0.06
CA ILE A 44 -6.55 0.40 0.03
C ILE A 44 -7.13 -0.79 0.80
N LYS A 45 -8.12 -0.52 1.64
CA LYS A 45 -8.95 -1.55 2.30
C LYS A 45 -10.26 -1.67 1.53
N CYS A 46 -10.54 -2.86 1.03
CA CYS A 46 -11.77 -3.19 0.31
C CYS A 46 -12.62 -4.10 1.21
N VAL A 47 -13.85 -3.67 1.50
CA VAL A 47 -14.80 -4.44 2.30
C VAL A 47 -15.70 -5.25 1.36
N TYR A 48 -15.92 -6.52 1.71
CA TYR A 48 -16.71 -7.48 0.96
C TYR A 48 -17.75 -8.08 1.88
N HIS A 49 -18.97 -8.22 1.37
CA HIS A 49 -20.01 -9.04 1.98
C HIS A 49 -19.90 -10.46 1.41
N ASN A 50 -19.65 -11.43 2.27
CA ASN A 50 -19.40 -12.82 1.89
C ASN A 50 -20.55 -13.73 2.30
N VAL A 51 -20.75 -14.79 1.52
CA VAL A 51 -21.67 -15.89 1.82
C VAL A 51 -20.85 -17.18 1.81
N ALA A 52 -20.77 -17.83 2.96
CA ALA A 52 -20.16 -19.15 3.10
C ALA A 52 -21.23 -20.23 2.91
N GLU A 53 -21.15 -20.94 1.79
CA GLU A 53 -22.16 -21.93 1.40
C GLU A 53 -21.73 -23.36 1.74
N ILE A 54 -22.62 -24.10 2.37
CA ILE A 54 -22.49 -25.53 2.64
C ILE A 54 -23.52 -26.25 1.77
N TYR A 55 -23.04 -27.05 0.82
CA TYR A 55 -23.90 -27.79 -0.09
C TYR A 55 -23.45 -29.24 -0.24
N ASN A 56 -24.37 -30.17 -0.01
CA ASN A 56 -24.19 -31.57 -0.32
C ASN A 56 -25.56 -32.17 -0.66
N ASP A 57 -25.69 -32.75 -1.86
CA ASP A 57 -26.96 -33.36 -2.28
C ASP A 57 -27.35 -34.57 -1.44
N GLY A 58 -26.37 -35.28 -0.84
CA GLY A 58 -26.60 -36.50 -0.07
C GLY A 58 -27.24 -37.62 -0.89
N THR A 59 -26.97 -38.88 -0.51
CA THR A 59 -27.56 -40.04 -1.21
C THR A 59 -28.33 -40.97 -0.29
N ASN A 60 -28.47 -40.60 0.99
CA ASN A 60 -29.14 -41.45 1.98
C ASN A 60 -30.65 -41.37 1.80
N MET A 61 -31.26 -42.51 1.51
CA MET A 61 -32.71 -42.63 1.30
C MET A 61 -33.38 -43.31 2.49
N LEU A 62 -34.46 -42.73 3.01
CA LEU A 62 -35.33 -43.33 4.01
C LEU A 62 -36.77 -43.29 3.50
N PHE A 63 -37.40 -44.46 3.35
CA PHE A 63 -38.74 -44.62 2.73
C PHE A 63 -38.89 -43.94 1.36
N GLY A 64 -37.83 -43.93 0.54
CA GLY A 64 -37.83 -43.31 -0.79
C GLY A 64 -37.64 -41.78 -0.79
N ILE A 65 -37.40 -41.16 0.37
CA ILE A 65 -37.13 -39.73 0.52
C ILE A 65 -35.64 -39.55 0.81
N ASN A 66 -34.99 -38.59 0.14
CA ASN A 66 -33.60 -38.22 0.44
C ASN A 66 -33.53 -37.49 1.78
N VAL A 67 -32.86 -38.10 2.75
CA VAL A 67 -32.65 -37.57 4.11
C VAL A 67 -31.19 -37.24 4.39
N GLY A 68 -30.31 -37.36 3.38
CA GLY A 68 -28.87 -37.16 3.49
C GLY A 68 -28.36 -35.77 3.09
N TYR A 69 -29.22 -34.90 2.57
CA TYR A 69 -28.81 -33.62 2.00
C TYR A 69 -28.45 -32.57 3.08
N LYS A 70 -27.57 -31.65 2.71
CA LYS A 70 -27.24 -30.43 3.48
C LYS A 70 -27.28 -29.22 2.56
N LYS A 71 -28.04 -28.20 2.95
CA LYS A 71 -27.98 -26.86 2.38
C LYS A 71 -27.94 -25.88 3.52
N ALA A 72 -26.85 -25.15 3.67
CA ALA A 72 -26.76 -24.12 4.68
C ALA A 72 -25.88 -22.98 4.19
N TRP A 73 -26.05 -21.82 4.78
CA TRP A 73 -25.12 -20.72 4.59
C TRP A 73 -25.09 -19.83 5.82
N PHE A 74 -24.01 -19.06 5.92
CA PHE A 74 -23.90 -17.94 6.83
C PHE A 74 -23.17 -16.81 6.12
N GLU A 75 -23.44 -15.60 6.57
CA GLU A 75 -22.96 -14.37 5.96
C GLU A 75 -22.00 -13.68 6.92
N TYR A 76 -21.00 -12.99 6.37
CA TYR A 76 -20.07 -12.18 7.14
C TYR A 76 -19.37 -11.14 6.25
N ASP A 77 -18.89 -10.08 6.87
CA ASP A 77 -18.08 -9.07 6.19
C ASP A 77 -16.59 -9.43 6.33
N GLY A 78 -15.85 -9.25 5.23
CA GLY A 78 -14.41 -9.43 5.19
C GLY A 78 -13.71 -8.23 4.56
N THR A 79 -12.47 -7.99 4.92
CA THR A 79 -11.62 -6.96 4.33
C THR A 79 -10.45 -7.59 3.60
N MET A 80 -10.20 -7.11 2.37
CA MET A 80 -8.97 -7.36 1.62
C MET A 80 -8.15 -6.08 1.51
N GLN A 81 -6.84 -6.21 1.61
CA GLN A 81 -5.91 -5.12 1.40
C GLN A 81 -5.32 -5.19 -0.01
N LEU A 82 -5.33 -4.06 -0.73
CA LEU A 82 -4.76 -3.91 -2.06
C LEU A 82 -3.70 -2.82 -2.03
N GLY A 83 -2.54 -3.10 -2.61
CA GLY A 83 -1.45 -2.13 -2.64
C GLY A 83 -0.24 -2.65 -3.41
N VAL A 84 0.85 -1.92 -3.32
CA VAL A 84 2.11 -2.29 -3.97
C VAL A 84 3.00 -3.09 -3.03
N ASP A 85 3.76 -4.04 -3.57
CA ASP A 85 4.84 -4.68 -2.81
C ASP A 85 5.94 -3.65 -2.53
N VAL A 86 5.96 -3.14 -1.31
CA VAL A 86 6.88 -2.08 -0.87
C VAL A 86 8.35 -2.48 -1.03
N SER A 87 8.65 -3.78 -0.93
CA SER A 87 10.02 -4.27 -1.12
C SER A 87 10.55 -4.08 -2.55
N LYS A 88 9.65 -3.88 -3.52
CA LYS A 88 9.97 -3.62 -4.93
C LYS A 88 9.87 -2.14 -5.30
N VAL A 89 9.45 -1.28 -4.39
CA VAL A 89 9.43 0.17 -4.59
C VAL A 89 10.83 0.73 -4.40
N ARG A 90 11.26 1.61 -5.30
CA ARG A 90 12.52 2.36 -5.18
C ARG A 90 12.32 3.81 -5.55
N ILE A 91 13.06 4.69 -4.88
CA ILE A 91 13.19 6.09 -5.28
C ILE A 91 14.68 6.35 -5.50
N GLU A 92 15.03 6.76 -6.70
CA GLU A 92 16.41 6.97 -7.15
C GLU A 92 16.62 8.43 -7.61
N GLY A 93 17.82 8.95 -7.41
CA GLY A 93 18.18 10.33 -7.76
C GLY A 93 18.09 11.30 -6.59
N PRO A 94 18.10 12.62 -6.86
CA PRO A 94 18.04 13.27 -8.17
C PRO A 94 19.28 12.96 -9.03
N ASP A 95 19.10 12.79 -10.33
CA ASP A 95 20.21 12.67 -11.28
C ASP A 95 20.84 14.04 -11.64
N GLU A 96 21.81 14.06 -12.54
CA GLU A 96 22.48 15.29 -13.01
C GLU A 96 21.52 16.30 -13.68
N ASN A 97 20.34 15.84 -14.13
CA ASN A 97 19.28 16.66 -14.72
C ASN A 97 18.17 17.01 -13.71
N ASN A 98 18.40 16.79 -12.42
CA ASN A 98 17.44 17.06 -11.34
C ASN A 98 16.15 16.21 -11.44
N VAL A 99 16.26 15.00 -12.02
CA VAL A 99 15.16 14.03 -12.13
C VAL A 99 15.23 13.01 -11.00
N VAL A 100 14.12 12.85 -10.28
CA VAL A 100 13.91 11.75 -9.32
C VAL A 100 13.06 10.68 -10.00
N THR A 101 13.54 9.44 -9.99
CA THR A 101 12.84 8.29 -10.57
C THR A 101 12.20 7.45 -9.48
N ILE A 102 10.88 7.27 -9.56
CA ILE A 102 10.12 6.36 -8.70
C ILE A 102 9.87 5.06 -9.50
N VAL A 103 10.36 3.95 -8.98
CA VAL A 103 10.11 2.61 -9.52
C VAL A 103 9.01 1.97 -8.69
N ILE A 104 7.88 1.62 -9.32
CA ILE A 104 6.68 1.11 -8.65
C ILE A 104 6.17 -0.19 -9.29
N PRO A 105 5.97 -1.29 -8.54
CA PRO A 105 5.43 -2.54 -9.05
C PRO A 105 3.92 -2.47 -9.24
N GLN A 106 3.35 -3.34 -10.07
CA GLN A 106 1.89 -3.48 -10.17
C GLN A 106 1.30 -3.78 -8.78
N ALA A 107 0.08 -3.29 -8.53
CA ALA A 107 -0.59 -3.59 -7.28
C ALA A 107 -1.01 -5.06 -7.22
N GLN A 108 -1.18 -5.56 -6.00
CA GLN A 108 -1.57 -6.91 -5.70
C GLN A 108 -2.39 -6.95 -4.41
N VAL A 109 -3.03 -8.09 -4.15
CA VAL A 109 -3.55 -8.39 -2.82
C VAL A 109 -2.39 -8.49 -1.83
N LEU A 110 -2.55 -7.80 -0.69
CA LEU A 110 -1.60 -7.84 0.42
C LEU A 110 -2.16 -8.71 1.54
N GLY A 111 -1.36 -9.69 1.97
CA GLY A 111 -1.66 -10.53 3.12
C GLY A 111 -2.76 -11.56 2.87
N VAL A 112 -3.56 -11.78 3.91
CA VAL A 112 -4.71 -12.69 3.90
C VAL A 112 -5.99 -11.90 4.16
N PRO A 113 -7.14 -12.42 3.70
CA PRO A 113 -8.41 -11.93 4.17
C PRO A 113 -8.53 -11.75 5.69
N ASP A 114 -9.17 -10.65 6.09
CA ASP A 114 -9.49 -10.34 7.48
C ASP A 114 -11.00 -10.35 7.67
N ALA A 115 -11.54 -11.31 8.42
CA ALA A 115 -12.97 -11.42 8.65
C ALA A 115 -13.41 -10.63 9.88
N ASP A 116 -14.53 -9.94 9.77
CA ASP A 116 -15.17 -9.30 10.92
C ASP A 116 -16.11 -10.31 11.60
N GLU A 117 -15.58 -11.01 12.59
CA GLU A 117 -16.33 -11.98 13.40
C GLU A 117 -17.62 -11.40 14.02
N SER A 118 -17.69 -10.09 14.24
CA SER A 118 -18.87 -9.44 14.82
C SER A 118 -20.05 -9.34 13.85
N THR A 119 -19.81 -9.55 12.55
CA THR A 119 -20.82 -9.48 11.48
C THR A 119 -21.38 -10.84 11.09
N PHE A 120 -20.89 -11.92 11.71
CA PHE A 120 -21.35 -13.26 11.39
C PHE A 120 -22.84 -13.40 11.68
N SER A 121 -23.59 -13.83 10.67
CA SER A 121 -24.99 -14.19 10.83
C SER A 121 -25.14 -15.51 11.59
N ASP A 122 -26.36 -15.81 12.02
CA ASP A 122 -26.75 -17.18 12.33
C ASP A 122 -26.55 -18.08 11.09
N VAL A 123 -26.37 -19.38 11.31
CA VAL A 123 -26.34 -20.36 10.22
C VAL A 123 -27.78 -20.66 9.80
N TYR A 124 -28.11 -20.28 8.58
CA TYR A 124 -29.37 -20.64 7.94
C TYR A 124 -29.22 -22.03 7.31
N SER A 125 -30.14 -22.96 7.59
CA SER A 125 -30.00 -24.34 7.13
C SER A 125 -31.32 -25.01 6.78
N ASP A 126 -31.28 -25.80 5.70
CA ASP A 126 -32.25 -26.80 5.30
C ASP A 126 -31.50 -28.13 5.11
N THR A 127 -31.82 -29.13 5.93
CA THR A 127 -31.09 -30.39 5.98
C THR A 127 -32.05 -31.58 6.02
N GLY A 128 -31.62 -32.72 5.50
CA GLY A 128 -32.37 -33.95 5.61
C GLY A 128 -32.47 -34.44 7.07
N LEU A 129 -33.54 -35.18 7.39
CA LEU A 129 -33.93 -35.56 8.77
C LEU A 129 -32.82 -36.19 9.62
N LEU A 130 -31.83 -36.85 9.02
CA LEU A 130 -30.75 -37.54 9.72
C LEU A 130 -29.38 -36.86 9.55
N THR A 131 -29.39 -35.61 9.11
CA THR A 131 -28.20 -34.88 8.70
C THR A 131 -28.12 -33.56 9.44
N SER A 132 -26.93 -33.18 9.89
CA SER A 132 -26.68 -31.93 10.59
C SER A 132 -25.50 -31.18 9.98
N ILE A 133 -25.50 -29.86 10.13
CA ILE A 133 -24.34 -29.03 9.84
C ILE A 133 -23.32 -29.18 10.97
N THR A 134 -22.09 -29.51 10.62
CA THR A 134 -20.97 -29.68 11.57
C THR A 134 -20.04 -28.48 11.53
N SER A 135 -19.18 -28.36 12.53
CA SER A 135 -18.12 -27.33 12.53
C SER A 135 -17.11 -27.53 11.39
N VAL A 136 -16.90 -28.77 10.93
CA VAL A 136 -16.05 -29.05 9.76
C VAL A 136 -16.70 -28.50 8.50
N ASP A 137 -17.99 -28.74 8.29
CA ASP A 137 -18.72 -28.19 7.14
C ASP A 137 -18.62 -26.65 7.12
N GLN A 138 -18.76 -26.00 8.28
CA GLN A 138 -18.64 -24.53 8.40
C GLN A 138 -17.23 -24.03 8.11
N ALA A 139 -16.19 -24.71 8.61
CA ALA A 139 -14.81 -24.34 8.37
C ALA A 139 -14.42 -24.47 6.89
N GLU A 140 -14.90 -25.51 6.21
CA GLU A 140 -14.69 -25.69 4.77
C GLU A 140 -15.40 -24.61 3.95
N ALA A 141 -16.68 -24.32 4.26
CA ALA A 141 -17.43 -23.25 3.60
C ALA A 141 -16.81 -21.88 3.85
N TYR A 142 -16.35 -21.62 5.07
CA TYR A 142 -15.62 -20.40 5.41
C TYR A 142 -14.35 -20.25 4.59
N ALA A 143 -13.50 -21.28 4.55
CA ALA A 143 -12.26 -21.25 3.76
C ALA A 143 -12.54 -20.99 2.28
N ALA A 144 -13.55 -21.67 1.71
CA ALA A 144 -13.96 -21.44 0.32
C ALA A 144 -14.46 -20.02 0.07
N ALA A 145 -15.21 -19.42 1.00
CA ALA A 145 -15.65 -18.03 0.89
C ALA A 145 -14.47 -17.04 0.97
N GLN A 146 -13.48 -17.30 1.82
CA GLN A 146 -12.26 -16.50 1.94
C GLN A 146 -11.43 -16.54 0.65
N ASP A 147 -11.28 -17.72 0.04
CA ASP A 147 -10.59 -17.88 -1.23
C ASP A 147 -11.33 -17.15 -2.35
N LYS A 148 -12.66 -17.27 -2.42
CA LYS A 148 -13.49 -16.55 -3.41
C LYS A 148 -13.38 -15.03 -3.27
N MET A 149 -13.34 -14.51 -2.04
CA MET A 149 -13.12 -13.09 -1.80
C MET A 149 -11.75 -12.63 -2.32
N ARG A 150 -10.70 -13.40 -2.04
CA ARG A 150 -9.35 -13.13 -2.57
C ARG A 150 -9.35 -13.15 -4.09
N GLU A 151 -9.89 -14.18 -4.72
CA GLU A 151 -9.97 -14.30 -6.18
C GLU A 151 -10.73 -13.13 -6.82
N SER A 152 -11.83 -12.70 -6.19
CA SER A 152 -12.60 -11.53 -6.62
C SER A 152 -11.78 -10.24 -6.57
N ALA A 153 -10.97 -10.06 -5.51
CA ALA A 153 -10.07 -8.93 -5.38
C ALA A 153 -8.94 -8.99 -6.42
N GLU A 154 -8.29 -10.15 -6.58
CA GLU A 154 -7.19 -10.38 -7.52
C GLU A 154 -7.63 -10.21 -8.99
N GLY A 155 -8.84 -10.66 -9.33
CA GLY A 155 -9.42 -10.54 -10.66
C GLY A 155 -9.96 -9.15 -11.00
N ASN A 156 -10.01 -8.22 -10.03
CA ASN A 156 -10.53 -6.87 -10.26
C ASN A 156 -9.41 -5.91 -10.71
N GLU A 157 -9.14 -5.90 -12.01
CA GLU A 157 -8.12 -5.02 -12.61
C GLU A 157 -8.34 -3.53 -12.32
N MET A 158 -9.58 -3.08 -12.19
CA MET A 158 -9.89 -1.68 -11.89
C MET A 158 -9.40 -1.31 -10.49
N LEU A 159 -9.69 -2.14 -9.49
CA LEU A 159 -9.22 -1.93 -8.13
C LEU A 159 -7.69 -2.02 -8.01
N MET A 160 -7.06 -2.93 -8.77
CA MET A 160 -5.60 -3.01 -8.82
C MET A 160 -4.97 -1.75 -9.42
N ARG A 161 -5.54 -1.23 -10.52
CA ARG A 161 -5.08 0.04 -11.11
C ARG A 161 -5.25 1.19 -10.12
N GLU A 162 -6.40 1.29 -9.45
CA GLU A 162 -6.64 2.32 -8.44
C GLU A 162 -5.64 2.25 -7.27
N ALA A 163 -5.34 1.04 -6.77
CA ALA A 163 -4.35 0.83 -5.72
C ALA A 163 -2.94 1.25 -6.15
N ARG A 164 -2.55 0.96 -7.40
CA ARG A 164 -1.28 1.40 -7.97
C ARG A 164 -1.24 2.92 -8.12
N ASP A 165 -2.26 3.52 -8.70
CA ASP A 165 -2.35 4.97 -8.96
C ASP A 165 -2.30 5.76 -7.65
N ARG A 166 -2.97 5.26 -6.59
CA ARG A 166 -2.90 5.84 -5.26
C ARG A 166 -1.49 5.80 -4.67
N ALA A 167 -0.79 4.68 -4.82
CA ALA A 167 0.60 4.56 -4.38
C ALA A 167 1.53 5.49 -5.17
N GLU A 168 1.38 5.56 -6.49
CA GLU A 168 2.13 6.52 -7.33
C GLU A 168 1.90 7.96 -6.87
N MET A 169 0.65 8.37 -6.72
CA MET A 169 0.28 9.72 -6.31
C MET A 169 0.91 10.10 -4.97
N LEU A 170 0.83 9.22 -3.96
CA LEU A 170 1.37 9.51 -2.63
C LEU A 170 2.90 9.54 -2.63
N LEU A 171 3.56 8.67 -3.39
CA LEU A 171 5.02 8.69 -3.55
C LEU A 171 5.50 9.96 -4.27
N ARG A 172 4.78 10.41 -5.29
CA ARG A 172 5.05 11.71 -5.96
C ARG A 172 4.96 12.86 -4.97
N GLN A 173 3.86 12.94 -4.22
CA GLN A 173 3.65 13.98 -3.20
C GLN A 173 4.73 13.94 -2.10
N TYR A 174 5.22 12.74 -1.75
CA TYR A 174 6.33 12.60 -0.82
C TYR A 174 7.62 13.20 -1.38
N VAL A 175 7.99 12.88 -2.62
CA VAL A 175 9.18 13.45 -3.28
C VAL A 175 9.08 14.96 -3.40
N GLU A 176 7.94 15.49 -3.85
CA GLU A 176 7.69 16.94 -3.90
C GLU A 176 7.79 17.59 -2.52
N GLY A 177 7.27 16.93 -1.49
CA GLY A 177 7.31 17.41 -0.11
C GLY A 177 8.74 17.47 0.45
N VAL A 178 9.59 16.50 0.10
CA VAL A 178 11.02 16.53 0.45
C VAL A 178 11.72 17.67 -0.30
N GLY A 179 11.51 17.80 -1.61
CA GLY A 179 12.08 18.90 -2.41
C GLY A 179 11.72 20.28 -1.86
N LYS A 180 10.43 20.52 -1.57
CA LYS A 180 9.96 21.79 -0.99
C LYS A 180 10.65 22.15 0.33
N LYS A 181 10.94 21.17 1.18
CA LYS A 181 11.67 21.39 2.45
C LYS A 181 13.13 21.77 2.22
N LEU A 182 13.72 21.28 1.13
CA LEU A 182 15.10 21.58 0.74
C LEU A 182 15.20 22.82 -0.17
N GLY A 183 14.08 23.43 -0.55
CA GLY A 183 14.06 24.55 -1.49
C GLY A 183 14.34 24.14 -2.94
N ALA A 184 14.19 22.85 -3.27
CA ALA A 184 14.37 22.28 -4.60
C ALA A 184 13.02 21.84 -5.21
N GLU A 185 12.92 21.91 -6.53
CA GLU A 185 11.79 21.37 -7.29
C GLU A 185 12.32 20.29 -8.23
N TYR A 186 11.92 19.04 -8.02
CA TYR A 186 12.41 17.89 -8.80
C TYR A 186 11.47 17.57 -9.96
N GLU A 187 12.03 17.21 -11.11
CA GLU A 187 11.26 16.51 -12.14
C GLU A 187 11.03 15.06 -11.69
N ILE A 188 9.78 14.57 -11.71
CA ILE A 188 9.46 13.22 -11.22
C ILE A 188 9.08 12.31 -12.38
N ARG A 189 9.89 11.27 -12.59
CA ARG A 189 9.62 10.19 -13.54
C ARG A 189 9.16 8.95 -12.80
N VAL A 190 8.15 8.27 -13.32
CA VAL A 190 7.66 7.00 -12.77
C VAL A 190 7.92 5.89 -13.78
N THR A 191 8.38 4.74 -13.29
CA THR A 191 8.69 3.55 -14.09
C THR A 191 8.18 2.29 -13.40
N ASP A 192 7.91 1.25 -14.19
CA ASP A 192 7.44 -0.03 -13.67
C ASP A 192 8.60 -0.83 -13.07
N ALA A 193 8.40 -1.44 -11.89
CA ALA A 193 9.32 -2.43 -11.36
C ALA A 193 9.27 -3.71 -12.20
N GLN A 194 10.44 -4.24 -12.58
CA GLN A 194 10.58 -5.57 -13.19
C GLN A 194 10.38 -6.69 -12.16
#